data_AF-A0A533W6W1-F1
#
_entry.id   AF-A0A533W6W1-F1
#
_cell.length_a   1.000
_cell.length_b   1.000
_cell.length_c   1.000
_cell.angle_alpha   90.00
_cell.angle_beta   90.00
_cell.angle_gamma   90.00
#
_symmetry.space_group_name_H-M   'P 1'
#
loop_
_entity.id
_entity.type
_entity.pdbx_description
1 polymer ?
#
loop_
_entity_poly.entity_id
_entity_poly.type
_entity_poly.pdbx_seq_one_letter_code
_entity_poly.pdbx_strand_id
1 'polypeptide(L)'
;MVSASVTVAGKTFSLTSAHLEYSIDAKVQGNNVAGQATLQLKSHGAKSGEDTNSAEDKNSGQFSVAGRFDLTGMIPAIGFPITDPTNPLACLPDSCTSQIPGFLIGVGDLKLKIGDSRITLPSTPMLFESAYLNPFGGPIFIGTPDGSISIAVKYTSAISHWANVKTSGTVQAGTTDQGAFTLVSDLTENLLKGTETDRGKITLFGFASTPALNSAGEFKGKSVIPTAGEFDCTSMLTGQLNSIGIPITLPPNTCTATGATSTGGFELRSVQGENEIKGTYVDNWFVPAIGFVGQSTATIQGH
;
A
#
# COMPACT_ATOMS: atom_id res chain seq x y z
N MET A 1 -5.21 -19.32 -1.83
CA MET A 1 -5.43 -20.07 -0.57
C MET A 1 -5.94 -19.06 0.44
N VAL A 2 -7.03 -19.39 1.14
CA VAL A 2 -7.63 -18.55 2.19
C VAL A 2 -7.47 -19.31 3.49
N SER A 3 -6.91 -18.66 4.51
CA SER A 3 -6.98 -19.15 5.89
C SER A 3 -7.84 -18.18 6.68
N ALA A 4 -8.79 -18.71 7.44
CA ALA A 4 -9.67 -17.89 8.26
C ALA A 4 -9.96 -18.59 9.58
N SER A 5 -9.92 -17.80 10.65
CA SER A 5 -10.39 -18.17 11.99
C SER A 5 -11.40 -17.14 12.46
N VAL A 6 -12.54 -17.61 12.96
CA VAL A 6 -13.58 -16.74 13.50
C VAL A 6 -14.01 -17.25 14.87
N THR A 7 -13.96 -16.37 15.87
CA THR A 7 -14.30 -16.63 17.26
C THR A 7 -15.62 -15.95 17.57
N VAL A 8 -16.64 -16.74 17.92
CA VAL A 8 -17.98 -16.23 18.28
C VAL A 8 -18.41 -16.90 19.57
N ALA A 9 -18.80 -16.10 20.56
CA ALA A 9 -19.24 -16.58 21.87
C ALA A 9 -18.25 -17.59 22.52
N GLY A 10 -16.95 -17.34 22.38
CA GLY A 10 -15.88 -18.18 22.93
C GLY A 10 -15.51 -19.41 22.11
N LYS A 11 -16.24 -19.72 21.02
CA LYS A 11 -15.90 -20.85 20.12
C LYS A 11 -15.15 -20.36 18.89
N THR A 12 -14.02 -21.01 18.59
CA THR A 12 -13.20 -20.71 17.41
C THR A 12 -13.49 -21.69 16.27
N PHE A 13 -13.83 -21.15 15.11
CA PHE A 13 -14.06 -21.89 13.88
C PHE A 13 -12.88 -21.66 12.93
N SER A 14 -12.07 -22.70 12.73
CA SER A 14 -11.01 -22.70 11.72
C SER A 14 -11.57 -23.23 10.41
N LEU A 15 -11.49 -22.43 9.35
CA LEU A 15 -11.97 -22.81 8.03
C LEU A 15 -10.85 -23.48 7.24
N THR A 16 -11.01 -24.77 6.95
CA THR A 16 -10.08 -25.54 6.11
C THR A 16 -10.34 -25.33 4.62
N SER A 17 -11.57 -24.95 4.25
CA SER A 17 -11.93 -24.51 2.90
C SER A 17 -13.02 -23.44 2.96
N ALA A 18 -12.78 -22.31 2.31
CA ALA A 18 -13.73 -21.21 2.24
C ALA A 18 -13.61 -20.49 0.90
N HIS A 19 -14.73 -19.97 0.42
CA HIS A 19 -14.78 -19.00 -0.65
C HIS A 19 -14.91 -17.60 -0.05
N LEU A 20 -14.08 -16.68 -0.52
CA LEU A 20 -14.01 -15.33 0.00
C LEU A 20 -14.06 -14.35 -1.16
N GLU A 21 -15.04 -13.44 -1.11
CA GLU A 21 -15.14 -12.27 -1.97
C GLU A 21 -15.03 -11.02 -1.11
N TYR A 22 -14.19 -10.08 -1.52
CA TYR A 22 -14.08 -8.79 -0.87
C TYR A 22 -13.73 -7.71 -1.88
N SER A 23 -14.03 -6.47 -1.51
CA SER A 23 -13.63 -5.28 -2.25
C SER A 23 -13.33 -4.17 -1.26
N ILE A 24 -12.34 -3.34 -1.58
CA ILE A 24 -11.94 -2.17 -0.80
C ILE A 24 -11.77 -1.05 -1.80
N ASP A 25 -12.56 0.01 -1.64
CA ASP A 25 -12.44 1.26 -2.39
C ASP A 25 -12.24 2.38 -1.39
N ALA A 26 -11.07 3.01 -1.42
CA ALA A 26 -10.65 4.00 -0.45
C ALA A 26 -9.99 5.19 -1.13
N LYS A 27 -10.31 6.38 -0.63
CA LYS A 27 -9.65 7.63 -0.96
C LYS A 27 -8.95 8.16 0.28
N VAL A 28 -7.66 8.45 0.14
CA VAL A 28 -6.83 9.01 1.22
C VAL A 28 -6.37 10.41 0.82
N GLN A 29 -6.48 11.36 1.74
CA GLN A 29 -5.94 12.71 1.59
C GLN A 29 -5.40 13.19 2.94
N GLY A 30 -4.08 13.34 3.06
CA GLY A 30 -3.44 13.53 4.35
C GLY A 30 -3.69 12.29 5.23
N ASN A 31 -4.31 12.52 6.39
CA ASN A 31 -4.75 11.47 7.31
C ASN A 31 -6.22 11.10 7.15
N ASN A 32 -6.96 11.80 6.27
CA ASN A 32 -8.39 11.57 6.07
C ASN A 32 -8.60 10.39 5.13
N VAL A 33 -9.51 9.51 5.52
CA VAL A 33 -9.92 8.34 4.75
C VAL A 33 -11.42 8.40 4.53
N ALA A 34 -11.84 8.14 3.31
CA ALA A 34 -13.25 7.93 2.96
C ALA A 34 -13.35 6.80 1.95
N GLY A 35 -14.40 5.99 2.03
CA GLY A 35 -14.57 4.88 1.12
C GLY A 35 -15.42 3.77 1.72
N GLN A 36 -15.42 2.61 1.07
CA GLN A 36 -16.18 1.46 1.52
C GLN A 36 -15.42 0.16 1.30
N ALA A 37 -15.66 -0.80 2.18
CA ALA A 37 -15.22 -2.16 2.02
C ALA A 37 -16.41 -3.13 2.12
N THR A 38 -16.34 -4.22 1.36
CA THR A 38 -17.32 -5.32 1.44
C THR A 38 -16.58 -6.62 1.69
N LEU A 39 -17.17 -7.50 2.50
CA LEU A 39 -16.63 -8.81 2.82
C LEU A 39 -17.74 -9.85 2.70
N GLN A 40 -17.48 -10.97 2.04
CA GLN A 40 -18.32 -12.16 2.06
C GLN A 40 -17.46 -13.43 2.09
N LEU A 41 -17.48 -14.12 3.23
CA LEU A 41 -16.84 -15.40 3.46
C LEU A 41 -17.90 -16.49 3.56
N LYS A 42 -17.74 -17.59 2.82
CA LYS A 42 -18.62 -18.77 2.86
C LYS A 42 -17.76 -20.03 3.03
N SER A 43 -17.98 -20.80 4.10
CA SER A 43 -17.29 -22.07 4.29
C SER A 43 -17.85 -23.16 3.37
N HIS A 44 -16.99 -24.07 2.94
CA HIS A 44 -17.39 -25.32 2.29
C HIS A 44 -17.24 -26.53 3.24
N GLY A 45 -17.32 -26.26 4.55
CA GLY A 45 -17.10 -27.21 5.64
C GLY A 45 -16.33 -26.53 6.78
N ALA A 46 -16.98 -26.36 7.93
CA ALA A 46 -16.34 -25.87 9.15
C ALA A 46 -16.14 -27.03 10.13
N LYS A 47 -14.96 -27.11 10.76
CA LYS A 47 -14.74 -27.98 11.92
C LYS A 47 -14.67 -27.11 13.17
N SER A 48 -15.58 -27.32 14.11
CA SER A 48 -15.51 -26.74 15.45
C SER A 48 -14.33 -27.37 16.19
N GLY A 49 -13.41 -26.55 16.70
CA GLY A 49 -12.24 -27.00 17.41
C GLY A 49 -12.43 -26.98 18.92
N GLU A 50 -13.36 -27.77 19.45
CA GLU A 50 -13.42 -28.18 20.87
C GLU A 50 -14.55 -29.19 21.00
N ASP A 51 -14.21 -30.48 21.09
CA ASP A 51 -14.94 -31.49 21.86
C ASP A 51 -14.06 -32.75 21.96
N THR A 52 -13.44 -32.91 23.13
CA THR A 52 -12.98 -34.22 23.59
C THR A 52 -14.19 -35.12 23.75
N ASN A 53 -14.28 -36.17 22.92
CA ASN A 53 -15.23 -37.27 23.04
C ASN A 53 -16.71 -36.91 22.92
N SER A 54 -17.19 -36.65 21.71
CA SER A 54 -18.50 -37.20 21.33
C SER A 54 -18.52 -37.53 19.83
N ALA A 55 -18.96 -38.74 19.53
CA ALA A 55 -19.28 -39.16 18.18
C ALA A 55 -20.56 -38.42 17.72
N GLU A 56 -20.60 -38.13 16.42
CA GLU A 56 -21.75 -37.59 15.69
C GLU A 56 -22.04 -36.10 15.84
N ASP A 57 -21.28 -35.27 15.12
CA ASP A 57 -21.86 -34.08 14.50
C ASP A 57 -21.42 -34.01 13.02
N LYS A 58 -22.06 -34.83 12.19
CA LYS A 58 -21.83 -34.90 10.74
C LYS A 58 -22.47 -33.75 9.95
N ASN A 59 -23.15 -32.83 10.63
CA ASN A 59 -23.61 -31.58 10.04
C ASN A 59 -22.60 -30.47 10.32
N SER A 60 -21.51 -30.43 9.55
CA SER A 60 -20.58 -29.30 9.55
C SER A 60 -21.35 -28.04 9.10
N GLY A 61 -21.86 -27.30 10.08
CA GLY A 61 -22.75 -26.17 9.87
C GLY A 61 -22.18 -25.20 8.83
N GLN A 62 -22.99 -24.86 7.84
CA GLN A 62 -22.68 -23.78 6.90
C GLN A 62 -22.33 -22.53 7.71
N PHE A 63 -21.11 -22.05 7.52
CA PHE A 63 -20.61 -20.84 8.16
C PHE A 63 -20.49 -19.75 7.11
N SER A 64 -21.03 -18.57 7.37
CA SER A 64 -20.78 -17.41 6.51
C SER A 64 -20.68 -16.12 7.30
N VAL A 65 -19.77 -15.25 6.86
CA VAL A 65 -19.59 -13.89 7.37
C VAL A 65 -19.81 -12.93 6.22
N ALA A 66 -20.63 -11.90 6.40
CA ALA A 66 -20.84 -10.87 5.41
C ALA A 66 -20.92 -9.50 6.07
N GLY A 67 -20.33 -8.47 5.46
CA GLY A 67 -20.36 -7.11 5.97
C GLY A 67 -20.13 -6.07 4.89
N ARG A 68 -20.63 -4.86 5.14
CA ARG A 68 -20.31 -3.64 4.40
C ARG A 68 -19.87 -2.60 5.43
N PHE A 69 -18.73 -1.99 5.18
CA PHE A 69 -18.04 -1.13 6.12
C PHE A 69 -17.76 0.20 5.45
N ASP A 70 -18.09 1.28 6.14
CA ASP A 70 -17.64 2.61 5.74
C ASP A 70 -16.23 2.81 6.29
N LEU A 71 -15.30 3.19 5.42
CA LEU A 71 -13.90 3.44 5.79
C LEU A 71 -13.77 4.84 6.37
N THR A 72 -13.31 4.92 7.62
CA THR A 72 -13.29 6.16 8.40
C THR A 72 -11.90 6.55 8.89
N GLY A 73 -10.91 5.67 8.73
CA GLY A 73 -9.55 5.93 9.19
C GLY A 73 -8.54 4.96 8.59
N MET A 74 -7.28 5.13 8.97
CA MET A 74 -6.20 4.22 8.62
C MET A 74 -5.17 4.13 9.74
N ILE A 75 -4.42 3.03 9.71
CA ILE A 75 -3.12 2.90 10.34
C ILE A 75 -2.10 3.10 9.23
N PRO A 76 -1.24 4.12 9.30
CA PRO A 76 -0.23 4.35 8.26
C PRO A 76 0.73 3.17 8.20
N ALA A 77 1.28 2.92 7.02
CA ALA A 77 2.45 2.05 6.89
C ALA A 77 3.65 2.81 7.49
N ILE A 78 3.81 2.74 8.81
CA ILE A 78 4.85 3.52 9.51
C ILE A 78 6.23 2.92 9.13
N GLY A 79 6.98 3.68 8.34
CA GLY A 79 8.43 3.54 8.20
C GLY A 79 8.94 2.18 7.76
N PHE A 80 8.54 1.71 6.58
CA PHE A 80 9.30 0.69 5.85
C PHE A 80 10.12 1.34 4.72
N PRO A 81 11.45 1.47 4.86
CA PRO A 81 12.31 1.35 6.04
C PRO A 81 12.96 2.71 6.35
N ILE A 82 12.23 3.64 6.97
CA ILE A 82 12.85 4.88 7.44
C ILE A 82 12.37 5.15 8.84
N THR A 83 13.10 4.59 9.81
CA THR A 83 12.97 4.87 11.24
C THR A 83 13.76 6.11 11.66
N ASP A 84 14.50 6.73 10.74
CA ASP A 84 15.26 7.95 10.99
C ASP A 84 14.36 9.19 10.76
N PRO A 85 13.98 9.93 11.82
CA PRO A 85 13.18 11.14 11.71
C PRO A 85 13.95 12.31 11.08
N THR A 86 15.26 12.16 10.82
CA THR A 86 16.08 13.16 10.12
C THR A 86 16.26 12.83 8.64
N ASN A 87 15.80 11.66 8.20
CA ASN A 87 15.89 11.29 6.79
C ASN A 87 14.88 12.14 5.99
N PRO A 88 15.33 12.96 5.02
CA PRO A 88 14.46 13.83 4.23
C PRO A 88 13.49 13.07 3.32
N LEU A 89 13.66 11.75 3.16
CA LEU A 89 12.76 10.84 2.46
C LEU A 89 11.77 10.15 3.40
N ALA A 90 11.89 10.34 4.72
CA ALA A 90 10.91 9.87 5.68
C ALA A 90 9.60 10.62 5.46
N CYS A 91 8.56 9.91 5.08
CA CYS A 91 7.21 10.43 5.05
C CYS A 91 6.67 10.52 6.49
N LEU A 92 7.22 11.47 7.25
CA LEU A 92 6.80 11.72 8.62
C LEU A 92 5.39 12.33 8.62
N PRO A 93 4.64 12.15 9.72
CA PRO A 93 3.25 12.60 9.80
C PRO A 93 3.00 14.06 9.43
N ASP A 94 4.00 14.92 9.63
CA ASP A 94 3.89 16.36 9.38
C ASP A 94 4.64 16.82 8.11
N SER A 95 5.38 15.93 7.43
CA SER A 95 6.18 16.28 6.24
C SER A 95 5.53 15.87 4.91
N CYS A 96 4.49 15.03 4.95
CA CYS A 96 3.81 14.51 3.78
C CYS A 96 2.36 14.99 3.63
N THR A 97 1.95 15.30 2.40
CA THR A 97 0.56 15.64 2.08
C THR A 97 -0.40 14.44 2.10
N SER A 98 0.11 13.21 2.09
CA SER A 98 -0.67 11.98 2.25
C SER A 98 0.22 10.84 2.78
N GLN A 99 -0.32 9.99 3.64
CA GLN A 99 0.36 8.77 4.11
C GLN A 99 -0.15 7.56 3.33
N ILE A 100 0.71 6.54 3.17
CA ILE A 100 0.30 5.25 2.60
C ILE A 100 -0.42 4.47 3.72
N PRO A 101 -1.68 4.02 3.53
CA PRO A 101 -2.34 3.20 4.52
C PRO A 101 -1.67 1.83 4.57
N GLY A 102 -1.21 1.42 5.75
CA GLY A 102 -0.86 0.02 6.03
C GLY A 102 -2.14 -0.79 6.28
N PHE A 103 -3.05 -0.23 7.06
CA PHE A 103 -4.41 -0.76 7.24
C PHE A 103 -5.44 0.34 7.07
N LEU A 104 -6.57 0.02 6.47
CA LEU A 104 -7.78 0.85 6.49
C LEU A 104 -8.69 0.37 7.61
N ILE A 105 -9.31 1.32 8.31
CA ILE A 105 -10.24 1.06 9.41
C ILE A 105 -11.65 1.29 8.87
N GLY A 106 -12.44 0.22 8.84
CA GLY A 106 -13.86 0.27 8.46
C GLY A 106 -14.77 -0.02 9.65
N VAL A 107 -15.94 0.61 9.67
CA VAL A 107 -17.00 0.33 10.65
C VAL A 107 -18.29 0.00 9.92
N GLY A 108 -18.95 -1.07 10.34
CA GLY A 108 -20.19 -1.50 9.70
C GLY A 108 -20.83 -2.72 10.34
N ASP A 109 -22.02 -3.07 9.87
CA ASP A 109 -22.73 -4.22 10.42
C ASP A 109 -22.18 -5.53 9.86
N LEU A 110 -21.82 -6.43 10.76
CA LEU A 110 -21.35 -7.77 10.40
C LEU A 110 -22.44 -8.80 10.64
N LYS A 111 -22.76 -9.56 9.60
CA LYS A 111 -23.77 -10.62 9.61
C LYS A 111 -23.07 -11.97 9.59
N LEU A 112 -23.30 -12.77 10.61
CA LEU A 112 -22.79 -14.12 10.76
C LEU A 112 -23.93 -15.12 10.66
N LYS A 113 -23.70 -16.22 9.96
CA LYS A 113 -24.57 -17.39 9.93
C LYS A 113 -23.76 -18.61 10.36
N ILE A 114 -24.26 -19.34 11.35
CA ILE A 114 -23.65 -20.59 11.85
C ILE A 114 -24.76 -21.63 11.93
N GLY A 115 -24.78 -22.57 10.99
CA GLY A 115 -25.93 -23.47 10.82
C GLY A 115 -27.19 -22.66 10.52
N ASP A 116 -28.24 -22.81 11.33
CA ASP A 116 -29.50 -22.05 11.18
C ASP A 116 -29.50 -20.73 11.95
N SER A 117 -28.56 -20.53 12.86
CA SER A 117 -28.44 -19.32 13.67
C SER A 117 -27.92 -18.15 12.83
N ARG A 118 -28.55 -16.99 13.01
CA ARG A 118 -28.13 -15.71 12.41
C ARG A 118 -27.82 -14.70 13.51
N ILE A 119 -26.63 -14.13 13.45
CA ILE A 119 -26.15 -13.12 14.39
C ILE A 119 -25.82 -11.87 13.59
N THR A 120 -26.23 -10.70 14.07
CA THR A 120 -25.80 -9.41 13.52
C THR A 120 -25.04 -8.68 14.61
N LEU A 121 -23.80 -8.31 14.32
CA LEU A 121 -22.95 -7.49 15.17
C LEU A 121 -22.96 -6.07 14.59
N PRO A 122 -23.72 -5.14 15.19
CA PRO A 122 -23.81 -3.78 14.67
C PRO A 122 -22.51 -3.02 14.90
N SER A 123 -22.18 -2.09 13.99
CA SER A 123 -21.03 -1.17 14.15
C SER A 123 -19.70 -1.87 14.49
N THR A 124 -19.44 -3.01 13.85
CA THR A 124 -18.23 -3.81 14.06
C THR A 124 -17.03 -3.14 13.39
N PRO A 125 -15.96 -2.83 14.12
CA PRO A 125 -14.72 -2.34 13.52
C PRO A 125 -13.97 -3.47 12.82
N MET A 126 -13.46 -3.20 11.63
CA MET A 126 -12.63 -4.10 10.84
C MET A 126 -11.38 -3.37 10.35
N LEU A 127 -10.27 -4.09 10.37
CA LEU A 127 -9.01 -3.73 9.75
C LEU A 127 -8.91 -4.42 8.40
N PHE A 128 -8.56 -3.66 7.38
CA PHE A 128 -8.28 -4.13 6.03
C PHE A 128 -6.85 -3.79 5.68
N GLU A 129 -5.97 -4.78 5.64
CA GLU A 129 -4.58 -4.58 5.23
C GLU A 129 -4.51 -4.14 3.77
N SER A 130 -3.67 -3.16 3.53
CA SER A 130 -3.39 -2.62 2.22
C SER A 130 -2.44 -3.52 1.45
N ALA A 131 -2.69 -3.72 0.15
CA ALA A 131 -1.79 -4.47 -0.71
C ALA A 131 -0.40 -3.83 -0.87
N TYR A 132 -0.20 -2.58 -0.42
CA TYR A 132 1.12 -1.94 -0.38
C TYR A 132 2.11 -2.66 0.54
N LEU A 133 1.62 -3.24 1.63
CA LEU A 133 2.47 -3.99 2.54
C LEU A 133 2.86 -5.35 1.97
N ASN A 134 2.12 -5.85 0.98
CA ASN A 134 2.39 -7.14 0.38
C ASN A 134 2.00 -7.19 -1.11
N PRO A 135 2.84 -6.63 -2.00
CA PRO A 135 2.62 -6.67 -3.44
C PRO A 135 2.66 -8.11 -4.01
N PHE A 136 2.46 -8.26 -5.31
CA PHE A 136 2.60 -9.54 -6.05
C PHE A 136 1.62 -10.65 -5.68
N GLY A 137 0.46 -10.31 -5.13
CA GLY A 137 -0.56 -11.31 -4.77
C GLY A 137 -0.17 -12.16 -3.56
N GLY A 138 0.70 -11.62 -2.70
CA GLY A 138 0.89 -12.11 -1.34
C GLY A 138 -0.41 -12.03 -0.52
N PRO A 139 -0.49 -12.75 0.62
CA PRO A 139 -1.66 -12.68 1.48
C PRO A 139 -1.79 -11.32 2.16
N ILE A 140 -3.00 -10.81 2.30
CA ILE A 140 -3.33 -9.65 3.13
C ILE A 140 -4.26 -10.08 4.26
N PHE A 141 -4.23 -9.33 5.36
CA PHE A 141 -5.05 -9.51 6.54
C PHE A 141 -6.36 -8.74 6.44
N ILE A 142 -7.46 -9.39 6.80
CA ILE A 142 -8.76 -8.75 7.07
C ILE A 142 -9.27 -9.31 8.40
N GLY A 143 -9.59 -8.44 9.35
CA GLY A 143 -9.99 -8.93 10.67
C GLY A 143 -10.45 -7.85 11.62
N THR A 144 -10.94 -8.25 12.78
CA THR A 144 -11.29 -7.32 13.85
C THR A 144 -10.02 -6.95 14.64
N PRO A 145 -9.94 -5.73 15.21
CA PRO A 145 -8.81 -5.32 16.04
C PRO A 145 -8.56 -6.20 17.28
N ASP A 146 -9.59 -6.88 17.77
CA ASP A 146 -9.52 -7.78 18.93
C ASP A 146 -9.14 -9.23 18.57
N GLY A 147 -8.92 -9.51 17.28
CA GLY A 147 -8.58 -10.85 16.79
C GLY A 147 -9.73 -11.86 16.76
N SER A 148 -10.96 -11.47 17.13
CA SER A 148 -12.14 -12.35 17.03
C SER A 148 -12.44 -12.79 15.60
N ILE A 149 -12.01 -12.02 14.60
CA ILE A 149 -11.98 -12.42 13.19
C ILE A 149 -10.58 -12.19 12.67
N SER A 150 -9.98 -13.23 12.08
CA SER A 150 -8.68 -13.16 11.44
C SER A 150 -8.73 -13.94 10.13
N ILE A 151 -8.53 -13.24 9.02
CA ILE A 151 -8.59 -13.77 7.67
C ILE A 151 -7.30 -13.38 6.96
N ALA A 152 -6.56 -14.36 6.45
CA ALA A 152 -5.49 -14.14 5.48
C ALA A 152 -5.95 -14.59 4.09
N VAL A 153 -5.84 -13.69 3.12
CA VAL A 153 -6.40 -13.89 1.78
C VAL A 153 -5.49 -13.30 0.70
N LYS A 154 -5.40 -13.93 -0.46
CA LYS A 154 -4.76 -13.33 -1.64
C LYS A 154 -5.73 -12.43 -2.40
N TYR A 155 -5.23 -11.40 -3.07
CA TYR A 155 -6.03 -10.56 -3.97
C TYR A 155 -5.78 -10.94 -5.43
N THR A 156 -6.76 -10.62 -6.28
CA THR A 156 -6.70 -10.80 -7.75
C THR A 156 -6.61 -9.47 -8.50
N SER A 157 -6.72 -8.35 -7.80
CA SER A 157 -6.52 -7.00 -8.30
C SER A 157 -6.14 -6.09 -7.14
N ALA A 158 -5.21 -5.16 -7.38
CA ALA A 158 -4.84 -4.10 -6.45
C ALA A 158 -4.27 -2.94 -7.27
N ILE A 159 -5.09 -1.89 -7.45
CA ILE A 159 -4.74 -0.70 -8.22
C ILE A 159 -4.80 0.50 -7.30
N SER A 160 -3.79 1.37 -7.39
CA SER A 160 -3.78 2.66 -6.72
C SER A 160 -3.62 3.79 -7.73
N HIS A 161 -4.27 4.91 -7.44
CA HIS A 161 -4.17 6.13 -8.22
C HIS A 161 -3.73 7.27 -7.32
N TRP A 162 -2.61 7.87 -7.68
CA TRP A 162 -2.12 9.09 -7.05
C TRP A 162 -2.34 10.26 -7.99
N ALA A 163 -2.77 11.38 -7.44
CA ALA A 163 -2.98 12.59 -8.21
C ALA A 163 -2.34 13.77 -7.51
N ASN A 164 -1.74 14.67 -8.30
CA ASN A 164 -1.07 15.87 -7.80
C ASN A 164 -0.01 15.58 -6.73
N VAL A 165 0.75 14.49 -6.89
CA VAL A 165 1.91 14.20 -6.03
C VAL A 165 2.97 15.25 -6.31
N LYS A 166 3.48 15.90 -5.26
CA LYS A 166 4.45 16.97 -5.37
C LYS A 166 5.78 16.54 -4.78
N THR A 167 6.83 16.65 -5.58
CA THR A 167 8.20 16.39 -5.15
C THR A 167 9.04 17.61 -5.47
N SER A 168 10.00 17.93 -4.60
CA SER A 168 10.95 19.01 -4.84
C SER A 168 12.32 18.62 -4.34
N GLY A 169 13.36 19.16 -4.96
CA GLY A 169 14.74 18.94 -4.54
C GLY A 169 15.70 19.91 -5.19
N THR A 170 16.98 19.68 -4.98
CA THR A 170 18.06 20.46 -5.58
C THR A 170 18.59 19.76 -6.83
N VAL A 171 19.07 20.55 -7.79
CA VAL A 171 19.75 20.06 -9.00
C VAL A 171 21.07 20.79 -9.12
N GLN A 172 22.14 20.07 -9.43
CA GLN A 172 23.45 20.66 -9.64
C GLN A 172 23.85 20.55 -11.11
N ALA A 173 24.24 21.67 -11.71
CA ALA A 173 24.81 21.74 -13.05
C ALA A 173 26.35 21.84 -12.94
N GLY A 174 27.04 20.77 -13.30
CA GLY A 174 28.50 20.68 -13.13
C GLY A 174 28.90 20.64 -11.66
N THR A 175 29.94 21.38 -11.26
CA THR A 175 30.50 21.36 -9.90
C THR A 175 30.11 22.55 -9.02
N THR A 176 29.52 23.62 -9.58
CA THR A 176 29.38 24.90 -8.86
C THR A 176 28.01 25.57 -8.98
N ASP A 177 27.24 25.33 -10.04
CA ASP A 177 25.93 25.97 -10.20
C ASP A 177 24.83 25.06 -9.64
N GLN A 178 24.00 25.60 -8.74
CA GLN A 178 22.90 24.87 -8.11
C GLN A 178 21.59 25.57 -8.44
N GLY A 179 20.60 24.75 -8.78
CA GLY A 179 19.20 25.14 -8.87
C GLY A 179 18.34 24.21 -8.04
N ALA A 180 17.04 24.33 -8.25
CA ALA A 180 16.02 23.48 -7.67
C ALA A 180 15.16 22.88 -8.78
N PHE A 181 14.51 21.76 -8.45
CA PHE A 181 13.43 21.23 -9.25
C PHE A 181 12.16 21.06 -8.43
N THR A 182 11.03 21.17 -9.13
CA THR A 182 9.72 20.73 -8.64
C THR A 182 9.10 19.80 -9.67
N LEU A 183 8.43 18.78 -9.17
CA LEU A 183 7.71 17.78 -9.93
C LEU A 183 6.28 17.71 -9.41
N VAL A 184 5.31 17.70 -10.32
CA VAL A 184 3.91 17.46 -10.01
C VAL A 184 3.43 16.32 -10.90
N SER A 185 2.97 15.22 -10.31
CA SER A 185 2.68 13.99 -11.02
C SER A 185 1.37 13.32 -10.65
N ASP A 186 0.86 12.58 -11.63
CA ASP A 186 -0.18 11.58 -11.45
C ASP A 186 0.43 10.21 -11.69
N LEU A 187 0.11 9.25 -10.84
CA LEU A 187 0.65 7.89 -10.89
C LEU A 187 -0.49 6.88 -10.88
N THR A 188 -0.27 5.76 -11.56
CA THR A 188 -1.12 4.58 -11.45
C THR A 188 -0.25 3.36 -11.19
N GLU A 189 -0.52 2.71 -10.07
CA GLU A 189 0.20 1.52 -9.61
C GLU A 189 -0.68 0.29 -9.72
N ASN A 190 -0.10 -0.80 -10.18
CA ASN A 190 -0.66 -2.13 -10.14
C ASN A 190 0.19 -2.97 -9.20
N LEU A 191 -0.24 -3.09 -7.96
CA LEU A 191 0.50 -3.75 -6.88
C LEU A 191 0.54 -5.27 -7.08
N LEU A 192 -0.44 -5.85 -7.78
CA LEU A 192 -0.41 -7.27 -8.17
C LEU A 192 0.69 -7.56 -9.19
N LYS A 193 0.90 -6.66 -10.15
CA LYS A 193 1.95 -6.81 -11.17
C LYS A 193 3.28 -6.19 -10.74
N GLY A 194 3.29 -5.44 -9.64
CA GLY A 194 4.42 -4.59 -9.22
C GLY A 194 4.85 -3.63 -10.31
N THR A 195 3.90 -2.94 -10.95
CA THR A 195 4.23 -1.95 -11.98
C THR A 195 3.56 -0.63 -11.70
N GLU A 196 4.25 0.46 -11.98
CA GLU A 196 3.75 1.82 -11.89
C GLU A 196 3.91 2.52 -13.25
N THR A 197 3.01 3.44 -13.55
CA THR A 197 3.22 4.45 -14.59
C THR A 197 2.96 5.82 -14.02
N ASP A 198 3.85 6.76 -14.29
CA ASP A 198 3.74 8.13 -13.85
C ASP A 198 3.84 9.10 -15.04
N ARG A 199 3.24 10.26 -14.85
CA ARG A 199 3.35 11.38 -15.78
C ARG A 199 3.16 12.67 -15.03
N GLY A 200 3.71 13.74 -15.56
CA GLY A 200 3.49 15.02 -14.93
C GLY A 200 4.32 16.14 -15.52
N LYS A 201 4.47 17.19 -14.72
CA LYS A 201 5.27 18.36 -15.03
C LYS A 201 6.50 18.39 -14.16
N ILE A 202 7.62 18.71 -14.78
CA ILE A 202 8.88 18.99 -14.12
C ILE A 202 9.27 20.44 -14.43
N THR A 203 9.80 21.13 -13.44
CA THR A 203 10.27 22.51 -13.56
C THR A 203 11.62 22.63 -12.88
N LEU A 204 12.59 23.16 -13.60
CA LEU A 204 13.93 23.51 -13.15
C LEU A 204 14.01 25.03 -13.00
N PHE A 205 14.51 25.52 -11.86
CA PHE A 205 14.62 26.94 -11.60
C PHE A 205 15.77 27.27 -10.64
N GLY A 206 16.13 28.54 -10.55
CA GLY A 206 17.15 29.01 -9.61
C GLY A 206 18.59 28.89 -10.09
N PHE A 207 18.83 28.49 -11.35
CA PHE A 207 20.17 28.49 -11.93
C PHE A 207 20.60 29.93 -12.24
N ALA A 208 21.51 30.45 -11.41
CA ALA A 208 22.01 31.82 -11.52
C ALA A 208 23.13 31.94 -12.57
N SER A 209 24.05 30.97 -12.59
CA SER A 209 25.20 31.00 -13.53
C SER A 209 24.85 30.42 -14.89
N THR A 210 23.82 29.57 -14.95
CA THR A 210 23.34 28.93 -16.18
C THR A 210 21.83 29.15 -16.39
N PRO A 211 21.35 30.39 -16.62
CA PRO A 211 19.92 30.68 -16.70
C PRO A 211 19.15 29.89 -17.76
N ALA A 212 19.83 29.45 -18.82
CA ALA A 212 19.28 28.62 -19.88
C ALA A 212 18.71 27.28 -19.37
N LEU A 213 19.18 26.77 -18.22
CA LEU A 213 18.67 25.55 -17.58
C LEU A 213 17.36 25.76 -16.82
N ASN A 214 16.99 27.02 -16.52
CA ASN A 214 15.66 27.33 -16.00
C ASN A 214 14.63 26.98 -17.08
N SER A 215 13.84 25.94 -16.82
CA SER A 215 13.05 25.26 -17.84
C SER A 215 11.85 24.56 -17.22
N ALA A 216 10.83 24.30 -18.02
CA ALA A 216 9.69 23.52 -17.60
C ALA A 216 9.22 22.63 -18.74
N GLY A 217 8.57 21.52 -18.39
CA GLY A 217 8.03 20.62 -19.38
C GLY A 217 7.38 19.41 -18.75
N GLU A 218 7.24 18.37 -19.57
CA GLU A 218 6.54 17.16 -19.20
C GLU A 218 7.50 15.99 -19.05
N PHE A 219 7.14 15.06 -18.18
CA PHE A 219 7.83 13.79 -18.06
C PHE A 219 6.82 12.65 -18.03
N LYS A 220 7.31 11.47 -18.40
CA LYS A 220 6.56 10.22 -18.32
C LYS A 220 7.53 9.09 -18.01
N GLY A 221 7.14 8.24 -17.08
CA GLY A 221 7.93 7.08 -16.70
C GLY A 221 7.08 5.85 -16.43
N LYS A 222 7.80 4.83 -16.03
CA LYS A 222 7.31 3.52 -15.65
C LYS A 222 8.25 2.93 -14.62
N SER A 223 7.68 2.43 -13.53
CA SER A 223 8.41 1.74 -12.47
C SER A 223 8.01 0.27 -12.41
N VAL A 224 8.94 -0.57 -12.00
CA VAL A 224 8.74 -2.01 -11.76
C VAL A 224 9.33 -2.34 -10.40
N ILE A 225 8.53 -2.98 -9.57
CA ILE A 225 8.95 -3.50 -8.27
C ILE A 225 9.59 -4.87 -8.52
N PRO A 226 10.91 -5.07 -8.27
CA PRO A 226 11.53 -6.37 -8.37
C PRO A 226 11.06 -7.28 -7.21
N THR A 227 10.98 -8.58 -7.48
CA THR A 227 10.80 -9.61 -6.43
C THR A 227 12.13 -10.10 -5.86
N ALA A 228 13.25 -9.86 -6.57
CA ALA A 228 14.56 -10.30 -6.12
C ALA A 228 15.03 -9.50 -4.89
N GLY A 229 15.42 -10.22 -3.83
CA GLY A 229 15.90 -9.63 -2.57
C GLY A 229 14.79 -9.33 -1.56
N GLU A 230 13.53 -9.65 -1.87
CA GLU A 230 12.41 -9.45 -0.96
C GLU A 230 12.58 -10.22 0.36
N PHE A 231 12.07 -9.67 1.47
CA PHE A 231 12.05 -10.35 2.76
C PHE A 231 10.73 -10.12 3.51
N ASP A 232 10.37 -11.12 4.34
CA ASP A 232 9.19 -11.07 5.19
C ASP A 232 9.38 -10.06 6.34
N CYS A 233 8.46 -9.11 6.41
CA CYS A 233 8.43 -8.06 7.44
C CYS A 233 7.27 -8.20 8.43
N THR A 234 6.55 -9.31 8.40
CA THR A 234 5.31 -9.55 9.18
C THR A 234 5.52 -9.42 10.68
N SER A 235 6.65 -9.92 11.20
CA SER A 235 6.95 -9.89 12.64
C SER A 235 7.18 -8.46 13.15
N MET A 236 7.85 -7.62 12.35
CA MET A 236 8.09 -6.22 12.70
C MET A 236 6.79 -5.42 12.66
N LEU A 237 5.97 -5.63 11.62
CA LEU A 237 4.65 -5.01 11.52
C LEU A 237 3.73 -5.42 12.68
N THR A 238 3.73 -6.70 13.05
CA THR A 238 3.03 -7.21 14.24
C THR A 238 3.49 -6.48 15.51
N GLY A 239 4.80 -6.31 15.71
CA GLY A 239 5.35 -5.57 16.84
C GLY A 239 4.90 -4.10 16.89
N GLN A 240 4.81 -3.44 15.73
CA GLN A 240 4.33 -2.06 15.62
C GLN A 240 2.83 -1.94 15.93
N LEU A 241 2.00 -2.86 15.44
CA LEU A 241 0.57 -2.87 15.75
C LEU A 241 0.34 -3.07 17.25
N ASN A 242 1.09 -4.00 17.87
CA ASN A 242 1.02 -4.25 19.31
C ASN A 242 1.42 -3.01 20.12
N SER A 243 2.42 -2.24 19.67
CA SER A 243 2.89 -1.04 20.39
C SER A 243 1.89 0.12 20.37
N ILE A 244 1.03 0.19 19.35
CA ILE A 244 -0.07 1.16 19.26
C ILE A 244 -1.38 0.62 19.86
N GLY A 245 -1.33 -0.49 20.61
CA GLY A 245 -2.46 -1.04 21.35
C GLY A 245 -3.40 -1.92 20.53
N ILE A 246 -2.95 -2.47 19.41
CA ILE A 246 -3.70 -3.45 18.59
C ILE A 246 -3.04 -4.82 18.76
N PRO A 247 -3.51 -5.64 19.72
CA PRO A 247 -2.84 -6.87 20.13
C PRO A 247 -3.15 -8.04 19.17
N ILE A 248 -2.76 -7.90 17.90
CA ILE A 248 -2.97 -8.94 16.87
C ILE A 248 -1.65 -9.55 16.43
N THR A 249 -1.66 -10.87 16.22
CA THR A 249 -0.56 -11.56 15.52
C THR A 249 -0.94 -11.68 14.06
N LEU A 250 -0.20 -11.01 13.17
CA LEU A 250 -0.46 -11.12 11.73
C LEU A 250 -0.07 -12.52 11.23
N PRO A 251 -0.85 -13.10 10.30
CA PRO A 251 -0.48 -14.34 9.63
C PRO A 251 0.87 -14.20 8.90
N PRO A 252 1.68 -15.28 8.78
CA PRO A 252 2.99 -15.20 8.13
C PRO A 252 2.93 -14.69 6.69
N ASN A 253 3.96 -13.96 6.26
CA ASN A 253 4.11 -13.37 4.93
C ASN A 253 2.99 -12.38 4.53
N THR A 254 2.27 -11.75 5.47
CA THR A 254 1.35 -10.67 5.11
C THR A 254 2.03 -9.32 4.91
N CYS A 255 3.34 -9.25 5.14
CA CYS A 255 4.18 -8.10 4.83
C CYS A 255 5.43 -8.57 4.07
N THR A 256 5.71 -7.96 2.92
CA THR A 256 6.92 -8.19 2.12
C THR A 256 7.56 -6.86 1.77
N ALA A 257 8.80 -6.66 2.22
CA ALA A 257 9.60 -5.48 1.89
C ALA A 257 10.51 -5.77 0.68
N THR A 258 10.52 -4.86 -0.29
CA THR A 258 11.36 -4.96 -1.49
C THR A 258 11.82 -3.57 -1.99
N GLY A 259 12.63 -3.54 -3.04
CA GLY A 259 13.05 -2.34 -3.77
C GLY A 259 12.12 -2.01 -4.93
N ALA A 260 12.58 -1.17 -5.85
CA ALA A 260 11.86 -0.72 -7.05
C ALA A 260 12.86 -0.20 -8.09
N THR A 261 12.56 -0.33 -9.38
CA THR A 261 13.34 0.31 -10.45
C THR A 261 12.39 1.16 -11.29
N SER A 262 12.70 2.44 -11.43
CA SER A 262 11.93 3.42 -12.21
C SER A 262 12.71 3.80 -13.46
N THR A 263 12.03 3.91 -14.59
CA THR A 263 12.64 4.31 -15.87
C THR A 263 11.70 5.26 -16.60
N GLY A 264 12.22 6.26 -17.28
CA GLY A 264 11.35 7.20 -17.97
C GLY A 264 12.09 8.18 -18.85
N GLY A 265 11.33 9.12 -19.41
CA GLY A 265 11.83 10.20 -20.23
C GLY A 265 11.20 11.54 -19.85
N PHE A 266 11.92 12.61 -20.16
CA PHE A 266 11.46 13.98 -19.96
C PHE A 266 11.81 14.86 -21.15
N GLU A 267 10.97 15.87 -21.38
CA GLU A 267 11.19 16.93 -22.34
C GLU A 267 10.91 18.27 -21.65
N LEU A 268 11.92 19.12 -21.58
CA LEU A 268 11.88 20.45 -20.98
C LEU A 268 12.18 21.50 -22.04
N ARG A 269 11.52 22.66 -21.93
CA ARG A 269 11.83 23.84 -22.73
C ARG A 269 12.31 24.94 -21.81
N SER A 270 13.42 25.58 -22.17
CA SER A 270 13.91 26.76 -21.47
C SER A 270 12.83 27.83 -21.41
N VAL A 271 12.75 28.54 -20.28
CA VAL A 271 11.84 29.69 -20.13
C VAL A 271 12.17 30.79 -21.14
N GLN A 272 13.44 30.86 -21.57
CA GLN A 272 13.92 31.82 -22.58
C GLN A 272 13.67 31.33 -24.01
N GLY A 273 13.17 30.10 -24.21
CA GLY A 273 12.89 29.53 -25.53
C GLY A 273 14.13 29.09 -26.32
N GLU A 274 15.31 29.26 -25.76
CA GLU A 274 16.60 29.08 -26.46
C GLU A 274 17.05 27.61 -26.54
N ASN A 275 16.57 26.75 -25.62
CA ASN A 275 17.03 25.38 -25.51
C ASN A 275 15.90 24.40 -25.21
N GLU A 276 16.06 23.18 -25.74
CA GLU A 276 15.25 22.01 -25.41
C GLU A 276 16.14 20.97 -24.72
N ILE A 277 15.69 20.48 -23.56
CA ILE A 277 16.40 19.45 -22.80
C ILE A 277 15.54 18.18 -22.87
N LYS A 278 16.07 17.14 -23.52
CA LYS A 278 15.43 15.82 -23.56
C LYS A 278 16.33 14.79 -22.94
N GLY A 279 15.75 13.88 -22.17
CA GLY A 279 16.54 12.85 -21.52
C GLY A 279 15.74 11.65 -21.11
N THR A 280 16.48 10.67 -20.64
CA THR A 280 15.95 9.47 -19.99
C THR A 280 16.59 9.32 -18.63
N TYR A 281 15.83 8.76 -17.69
CA TYR A 281 16.31 8.43 -16.35
C TYR A 281 16.10 6.96 -16.04
N VAL A 282 16.96 6.43 -15.18
CA VAL A 282 16.84 5.13 -14.53
C VAL A 282 17.17 5.32 -13.06
N ASP A 283 16.19 5.07 -12.20
CA ASP A 283 16.32 5.17 -10.75
C ASP A 283 16.14 3.79 -10.13
N ASN A 284 17.14 3.34 -9.37
CA ASN A 284 17.06 2.10 -8.62
C ASN A 284 16.88 2.39 -7.13
N TRP A 285 15.83 1.82 -6.56
CA TRP A 285 15.57 1.74 -5.14
C TRP A 285 16.13 0.40 -4.67
N PHE A 286 17.09 0.46 -3.76
CA PHE A 286 17.75 -0.74 -3.23
C PHE A 286 16.77 -1.59 -2.40
N VAL A 287 17.22 -2.78 -1.99
CA VAL A 287 16.41 -3.70 -1.17
C VAL A 287 16.98 -3.77 0.26
N PRO A 288 16.18 -3.45 1.30
CA PRO A 288 14.87 -2.76 1.21
C PRO A 288 15.04 -1.35 0.67
N ALA A 289 13.95 -0.68 0.27
CA ALA A 289 13.98 0.68 -0.30
C ALA A 289 14.45 1.74 0.72
N ILE A 290 15.73 1.72 1.13
CA ILE A 290 16.33 2.62 2.13
C ILE A 290 16.90 3.88 1.48
N GLY A 291 16.97 3.93 0.14
CA GLY A 291 17.52 5.05 -0.62
C GLY A 291 17.49 4.80 -2.12
N PHE A 292 17.74 5.87 -2.88
CA PHE A 292 17.75 5.86 -4.34
C PHE A 292 19.17 6.06 -4.88
N VAL A 293 19.51 5.36 -5.97
CA VAL A 293 20.59 5.77 -6.87
C VAL A 293 19.99 5.95 -8.26
N GLY A 294 19.99 7.21 -8.70
CA GLY A 294 19.48 7.62 -9.99
C GLY A 294 20.60 7.92 -10.99
N GLN A 295 20.40 7.51 -12.23
CA GLN A 295 21.22 7.92 -13.37
C GLN A 295 20.31 8.58 -14.41
N SER A 296 20.60 9.84 -14.72
CA SER A 296 19.89 10.59 -15.77
C SER A 296 20.87 10.95 -16.88
N THR A 297 20.45 10.79 -18.13
CA THR A 297 21.18 11.26 -19.30
C THR A 297 20.30 12.24 -20.06
N ALA A 298 20.83 13.42 -20.38
CA ALA A 298 20.12 14.45 -21.12
C ALA A 298 20.94 14.92 -22.33
N THR A 299 20.25 15.21 -23.43
CA THR A 299 20.79 15.94 -24.59
C THR A 299 20.21 17.36 -24.55
N ILE A 300 21.09 18.35 -24.63
CA ILE A 300 20.72 19.77 -24.73
C ILE A 300 20.92 20.17 -26.19
N GLN A 301 19.85 20.62 -26.85
CA GLN A 301 19.92 21.20 -28.19
C GLN A 301 19.60 22.70 -28.08
N GLY A 302 20.57 23.52 -28.46
CA GLY A 302 20.41 24.97 -28.58
C GLY A 302 20.11 25.36 -30.02
N HIS A 303 19.26 26.37 -30.18
CA HIS A 303 19.00 27.04 -31.45
C HIS A 303 19.77 28.35 -31.56
#